data_AF-A0A7C7NW46-F1
#
_entry.id   AF-A0A7C7NW46-F1
#
_cell.length_a   1.000
_cell.length_b   1.000
_cell.length_c   1.000
_cell.angle_alpha   90.00
_cell.angle_beta   90.00
_cell.angle_gamma   90.00
#
_symmetry.space_group_name_H-M   'P 1'
#
loop_
_entity.id
_entity.type
_entity.pdbx_description
1 polymer ?
#
loop_
_entity_poly.entity_id
_entity_poly.type
_entity_poly.pdbx_seq_one_letter_code
_entity_poly.pdbx_strand_id
1 'polypeptide(L)'
;MSTENEVSEQYSETYINPLDIDYTYMVYNSARNQSYRSGADPAVIEFKGEYYMFVTRSFGYWHSTDLVNWKFIKPQQWFFEGSNAPTAFNYKDSLVYFAGDPAGYGSILYTDDPKKGLWTPTASISNNIQDSELFIDDDGKSYLYWGSSNIHPIRVKMLNKDD
;
A
#
# COMPACT_ATOMS: atom_id res chain seq x y z
N MET A 1 -39.85 -18.68 11.62
CA MET A 1 -39.14 -17.81 10.65
C MET A 1 -38.64 -16.61 11.41
N SER A 2 -37.35 -16.61 11.74
CA SER A 2 -36.66 -15.48 12.36
C SER A 2 -36.31 -14.49 11.26
N THR A 3 -36.87 -13.29 11.33
CA THR A 3 -36.45 -12.15 10.51
C THR A 3 -35.12 -11.64 11.06
N GLU A 4 -34.05 -11.83 10.30
CA GLU A 4 -32.78 -11.16 10.55
C GLU A 4 -32.98 -9.67 10.26
N ASN A 5 -32.72 -8.82 11.25
CA ASN A 5 -32.70 -7.38 11.07
C ASN A 5 -31.45 -7.02 10.26
N GLU A 6 -31.63 -6.48 9.05
CA GLU A 6 -30.56 -5.79 8.34
C GLU A 6 -30.14 -4.57 9.17
N VAL A 7 -28.89 -4.58 9.65
CA VAL A 7 -28.28 -3.41 10.27
C VAL A 7 -27.88 -2.48 9.11
N SER A 8 -28.61 -1.38 8.95
CA SER A 8 -28.17 -0.30 8.05
C SER A 8 -26.92 0.35 8.64
N GLU A 9 -25.79 0.32 7.91
CA GLU A 9 -24.61 1.10 8.26
C GLU A 9 -24.97 2.59 8.24
N GLN A 10 -25.00 3.21 9.42
CA GLN A 10 -25.29 4.62 9.58
C GLN A 10 -24.01 5.42 9.29
N TYR A 11 -23.93 6.01 8.11
CA TYR A 11 -22.85 6.93 7.76
C TYR A 11 -22.95 8.20 8.62
N SER A 12 -21.92 8.48 9.41
CA SER A 12 -21.82 9.70 10.22
C SER A 12 -21.49 10.91 9.32
N GLU A 13 -22.24 12.01 9.44
CA GLU A 13 -21.94 13.27 8.72
C GLU A 13 -20.62 13.92 9.15
N THR A 14 -20.06 13.48 10.27
CA THR A 14 -18.81 13.99 10.85
C THR A 14 -17.81 12.86 11.08
N TYR A 15 -16.54 13.14 10.81
CA TYR A 15 -15.43 12.24 11.13
C TYR A 15 -14.53 12.87 12.20
N ILE A 16 -13.69 12.05 12.84
CA ILE A 16 -12.68 12.49 13.81
C ILE A 16 -11.27 12.23 13.26
N ASN A 17 -10.31 13.08 13.63
CA ASN A 17 -8.88 12.86 13.37
C ASN A 17 -8.17 12.70 14.74
N PRO A 18 -7.42 11.61 14.99
CA PRO A 18 -7.13 10.49 14.08
C PRO A 18 -8.35 9.64 13.74
N LEU A 19 -8.37 9.11 12.52
CA LEU A 19 -9.33 8.08 12.11
C LEU A 19 -9.13 6.83 12.96
N ASP A 20 -10.21 6.14 13.28
CA ASP A 20 -10.19 4.88 14.03
C ASP A 20 -9.87 3.72 13.08
N ILE A 21 -8.58 3.53 12.81
CA ILE A 21 -8.07 2.49 11.91
C ILE A 21 -7.11 1.61 12.71
N ASP A 22 -7.25 0.29 12.51
CA ASP A 22 -6.35 -0.70 13.09
C ASP A 22 -4.89 -0.43 12.71
N TYR A 23 -3.98 -0.88 13.57
CA TYR A 23 -2.55 -0.77 13.35
C TYR A 23 -1.84 -2.05 13.81
N THR A 24 -0.63 -2.27 13.31
CA THR A 24 0.19 -3.42 13.71
C THR A 24 1.25 -3.00 14.72
N TYR A 25 1.92 -3.98 15.32
CA TYR A 25 3.12 -3.76 16.12
C TYR A 25 4.35 -4.24 15.38
N MET A 26 5.46 -3.53 15.55
CA MET A 26 6.72 -3.89 14.90
C MET A 26 7.25 -5.24 15.43
N VAL A 27 7.46 -6.21 14.53
CA VAL A 27 7.84 -7.58 14.90
C VAL A 27 9.35 -7.81 15.00
N TYR A 28 10.21 -7.05 14.29
CA TYR A 28 11.65 -7.38 14.20
C TYR A 28 12.45 -7.13 15.49
N ASN A 29 11.98 -6.23 16.38
CA ASN A 29 12.62 -5.98 17.68
C ASN A 29 11.97 -6.74 18.83
N SER A 30 10.99 -7.61 18.55
CA SER A 30 10.29 -8.41 19.56
C SER A 30 11.25 -9.29 20.37
N ALA A 31 12.30 -9.83 19.73
CA ALA A 31 13.35 -10.61 20.40
C ALA A 31 14.13 -9.82 21.46
N ARG A 32 14.11 -8.47 21.40
CA ARG A 32 14.71 -7.57 22.39
C ARG A 32 13.69 -7.07 23.42
N ASN A 33 12.49 -7.66 23.46
CA ASN A 33 11.36 -7.23 24.27
C ASN A 33 10.99 -5.74 24.04
N GLN A 34 11.16 -5.26 22.81
CA GLN A 34 10.75 -3.92 22.39
C GLN A 34 9.49 -4.02 21.55
N SER A 35 8.50 -3.19 21.87
CA SER A 35 7.23 -3.12 21.16
C SER A 35 6.85 -1.67 20.94
N TYR A 36 6.47 -1.34 19.71
CA TYR A 36 5.96 -0.04 19.32
C TYR A 36 4.99 -0.22 18.15
N ARG A 37 4.03 0.71 18.07
CA ARG A 37 3.02 0.73 17.01
C ARG A 37 3.70 0.99 15.65
N SER A 38 3.20 0.33 14.62
CA SER A 38 3.55 0.58 13.22
C SER A 38 2.30 1.04 12.47
N GLY A 39 2.49 1.91 11.48
CA GLY A 39 1.38 2.53 10.75
C GLY A 39 1.77 3.87 10.14
N ALA A 40 2.94 3.94 9.53
CA ALA A 40 3.47 5.16 8.90
C ALA A 40 3.33 5.08 7.37
N ASP A 41 3.58 6.22 6.72
CA ASP A 41 3.74 6.33 5.26
C ASP A 41 2.56 5.77 4.45
N PRO A 42 1.32 6.27 4.68
CA PRO A 42 0.16 5.79 3.94
C PRO A 42 0.25 6.21 2.46
N ALA A 43 0.13 5.24 1.57
CA ALA A 43 -0.16 5.45 0.14
C ALA A 43 -1.64 5.15 -0.12
N VAL A 44 -2.41 6.19 -0.42
CA VAL A 44 -3.85 6.09 -0.73
C VAL A 44 -4.06 6.29 -2.23
N ILE A 45 -4.79 5.39 -2.86
CA ILE A 45 -5.04 5.40 -4.30
C ILE A 45 -6.51 5.10 -4.59
N GLU A 46 -7.08 5.84 -5.54
CA GLU A 46 -8.40 5.56 -6.09
C GLU A 46 -8.28 4.54 -7.23
N PHE A 47 -9.15 3.54 -7.21
CA PHE A 47 -9.22 2.48 -8.21
C PHE A 47 -10.67 2.04 -8.40
N LYS A 48 -11.20 2.29 -9.60
CA LYS A 48 -12.56 1.91 -10.03
C LYS A 48 -13.68 2.46 -9.12
N GLY A 49 -13.53 3.71 -8.69
CA GLY A 49 -14.46 4.46 -7.84
C GLY A 49 -14.30 4.22 -6.35
N GLU A 50 -13.28 3.47 -5.93
CA GLU A 50 -13.08 3.07 -4.54
C GLU A 50 -11.62 3.30 -4.12
N TYR A 51 -11.34 3.29 -2.82
CA TYR A 51 -10.05 3.70 -2.27
C TYR A 51 -9.32 2.52 -1.63
N TYR A 52 -8.01 2.46 -1.86
CA TYR A 52 -7.11 1.49 -1.25
C TYR A 52 -5.97 2.21 -0.55
N MET A 53 -5.65 1.78 0.67
CA MET A 53 -4.60 2.38 1.48
C MET A 53 -3.57 1.33 1.89
N PHE A 54 -2.31 1.56 1.49
CA PHE A 54 -1.17 0.73 1.84
C PHE A 54 -0.34 1.46 2.89
N VAL A 55 0.05 0.79 3.98
CA VAL A 55 0.70 1.43 5.12
C VAL A 55 1.87 0.58 5.61
N THR A 56 2.96 1.23 6.02
CA THR A 56 4.19 0.59 6.51
C THR A 56 3.92 -0.51 7.54
N ARG A 57 4.39 -1.72 7.23
CA ARG A 57 4.37 -2.96 8.02
C ARG A 57 2.99 -3.40 8.48
N SER A 58 1.98 -3.18 7.64
CA SER A 58 0.60 -3.57 7.95
C SER A 58 0.27 -5.01 7.56
N PHE A 59 1.15 -5.69 6.80
CA PHE A 59 0.94 -7.07 6.32
C PHE A 59 -0.33 -7.25 5.48
N GLY A 60 -0.79 -6.16 4.86
CA GLY A 60 -2.00 -6.04 4.08
C GLY A 60 -2.29 -4.57 3.79
N TYR A 61 -3.54 -4.27 3.47
CA TYR A 61 -3.98 -2.93 3.09
C TYR A 61 -5.46 -2.76 3.40
N TRP A 62 -5.93 -1.52 3.40
CA TRP A 62 -7.33 -1.21 3.68
C TRP A 62 -8.06 -0.82 2.40
N HIS A 63 -9.35 -1.07 2.41
CA HIS A 63 -10.29 -0.67 1.36
C HIS A 63 -11.39 0.21 1.96
N SER A 64 -11.80 1.23 1.23
CA SER A 64 -12.89 2.14 1.61
C SER A 64 -13.65 2.61 0.38
N THR A 65 -14.92 2.97 0.56
CA THR A 65 -15.74 3.64 -0.46
C THR A 65 -15.96 5.12 -0.15
N ASP A 66 -15.56 5.59 1.04
CA ASP A 66 -15.90 6.93 1.56
C ASP A 66 -14.72 7.66 2.25
N LEU A 67 -13.52 7.06 2.28
CA LEU A 67 -12.32 7.55 2.96
C LEU A 67 -12.42 7.64 4.50
N VAL A 68 -13.54 7.23 5.09
CA VAL A 68 -13.80 7.29 6.54
C VAL A 68 -13.82 5.89 7.14
N ASN A 69 -14.56 4.97 6.51
CA ASN A 69 -14.71 3.59 6.95
C ASN A 69 -13.77 2.69 6.15
N TRP A 70 -12.84 2.04 6.84
CA TRP A 70 -11.77 1.27 6.22
C TRP A 70 -11.83 -0.20 6.65
N LYS A 71 -11.89 -1.11 5.67
CA LYS A 71 -11.86 -2.55 5.89
C LYS A 71 -10.50 -3.12 5.54
N PHE A 72 -9.85 -3.79 6.50
CA PHE A 72 -8.58 -4.46 6.25
C PHE A 72 -8.75 -5.67 5.32
N ILE A 73 -7.90 -5.74 4.31
CA ILE A 73 -7.76 -6.87 3.38
C ILE A 73 -6.46 -7.58 3.71
N LYS A 74 -6.59 -8.85 4.09
CA LYS A 74 -5.45 -9.76 4.22
C LYS A 74 -5.11 -10.34 2.85
N PRO A 75 -3.91 -10.08 2.30
CA PRO A 75 -3.48 -10.66 1.04
C PRO A 75 -3.40 -12.19 1.12
N GLN A 76 -3.60 -12.86 -0.02
CA GLN A 76 -3.45 -14.32 -0.12
C GLN A 76 -1.98 -14.74 -0.17
N GLN A 77 -1.09 -13.81 -0.51
CA GLN A 77 0.34 -14.04 -0.77
C GLN A 77 1.23 -13.33 0.25
N TRP A 78 2.46 -13.81 0.36
CA TRP A 78 3.44 -13.38 1.37
C TRP A 78 4.20 -12.09 1.03
N PHE A 79 4.00 -11.51 -0.16
CA PHE A 79 4.75 -10.31 -0.59
C PHE A 79 4.61 -9.09 0.32
N PHE A 80 3.58 -9.06 1.17
CA PHE A 80 3.28 -7.96 2.09
C PHE A 80 3.99 -8.09 3.45
N GLU A 81 4.97 -8.99 3.59
CA GLU A 81 5.69 -9.39 4.82
C GLU A 81 6.43 -8.28 5.63
N GLY A 82 6.14 -7.00 5.39
CA GLY A 82 6.63 -5.90 6.22
C GLY A 82 7.10 -4.70 5.41
N SER A 83 6.40 -4.38 4.32
CA SER A 83 6.74 -3.25 3.45
C SER A 83 6.92 -1.95 4.22
N ASN A 84 7.89 -1.13 3.81
CA ASN A 84 8.15 0.22 4.29
C ASN A 84 7.92 1.23 3.18
N ALA A 85 7.25 2.35 3.48
CA ALA A 85 6.95 3.43 2.55
C ALA A 85 6.45 2.91 1.19
N PRO A 86 5.30 2.19 1.19
CA PRO A 86 4.73 1.66 -0.04
C PRO A 86 4.34 2.78 -1.00
N THR A 87 4.28 2.46 -2.30
CA THR A 87 3.64 3.31 -3.31
C THR A 87 2.68 2.48 -4.16
N ALA A 88 1.63 3.12 -4.67
CA ALA A 88 0.62 2.50 -5.51
C ALA A 88 0.16 3.47 -6.59
N PHE A 89 -0.14 2.93 -7.78
CA PHE A 89 -0.54 3.72 -8.93
C PHE A 89 -1.64 2.99 -9.71
N ASN A 90 -2.70 3.71 -10.08
CA ASN A 90 -3.75 3.20 -10.93
C ASN A 90 -3.38 3.42 -12.41
N TYR A 91 -3.29 2.34 -13.20
CA TYR A 91 -2.98 2.43 -14.62
C TYR A 91 -3.79 1.44 -15.44
N LYS A 92 -4.61 1.97 -16.36
CA LYS A 92 -5.39 1.19 -17.34
C LYS A 92 -6.17 0.03 -16.71
N ASP A 93 -6.96 0.33 -15.69
CA ASP A 93 -7.78 -0.64 -14.94
C ASP A 93 -7.01 -1.74 -14.20
N SER A 94 -5.70 -1.54 -14.00
CA SER A 94 -4.84 -2.35 -13.14
C SER A 94 -4.24 -1.49 -12.03
N LEU A 95 -4.29 -2.00 -10.80
CA LEU A 95 -3.65 -1.37 -9.67
C LEU A 95 -2.22 -1.90 -9.56
N VAL A 96 -1.25 -0.99 -9.64
CA VAL A 96 0.17 -1.27 -9.50
C VAL A 96 0.60 -0.90 -8.09
N TYR A 97 1.45 -1.73 -7.49
CA TYR A 97 1.94 -1.55 -6.13
C TYR A 97 3.42 -1.90 -6.07
N PHE A 98 4.18 -1.11 -5.33
CA PHE A 98 5.53 -1.46 -4.94
C PHE A 98 5.61 -1.54 -3.43
N ALA A 99 5.83 -2.76 -2.93
CA ALA A 99 6.21 -2.99 -1.55
C ALA A 99 7.63 -2.47 -1.38
N GLY A 100 7.79 -1.22 -0.92
CA GLY A 100 9.09 -0.76 -0.48
C GLY A 100 9.61 -1.70 0.61
N ASP A 101 10.92 -1.99 0.61
CA ASP A 101 11.56 -2.90 1.57
C ASP A 101 12.67 -2.13 2.31
N PRO A 102 12.80 -2.26 3.65
CA PRO A 102 13.93 -1.71 4.41
C PRO A 102 15.32 -2.04 3.87
N ALA A 103 15.49 -3.18 3.20
CA ALA A 103 16.73 -3.61 2.55
C ALA A 103 16.84 -3.13 1.09
N GLY A 104 15.83 -2.39 0.61
CA GLY A 104 15.82 -1.70 -0.66
C GLY A 104 15.54 -2.56 -1.88
N TYR A 105 15.12 -3.82 -1.71
CA TYR A 105 14.74 -4.71 -2.81
C TYR A 105 13.21 -4.85 -2.93
N GLY A 106 12.66 -4.85 -4.14
CA GLY A 106 11.22 -5.07 -4.31
C GLY A 106 10.85 -5.38 -5.75
N SER A 107 9.80 -6.16 -5.93
CA SER A 107 9.14 -6.35 -7.23
C SER A 107 7.91 -5.47 -7.30
N ILE A 108 7.66 -4.91 -8.48
CA ILE A 108 6.38 -4.29 -8.78
C ILE A 108 5.33 -5.41 -8.84
N LEU A 109 4.25 -5.24 -8.09
CA LEU A 109 3.09 -6.11 -8.09
C LEU A 109 1.93 -5.43 -8.81
N TYR A 110 1.03 -6.20 -9.41
CA TYR A 110 -0.19 -5.67 -10.00
C TYR A 110 -1.40 -6.58 -9.80
N THR A 111 -2.60 -5.98 -9.82
CA THR A 111 -3.88 -6.70 -9.77
C THR A 111 -5.01 -5.87 -10.38
N ASP A 112 -5.97 -6.54 -11.00
CA ASP A 112 -7.17 -5.88 -11.53
C ASP A 112 -8.35 -5.97 -10.54
N ASP A 113 -8.17 -6.71 -9.45
CA ASP A 113 -9.16 -7.00 -8.40
C ASP A 113 -8.49 -7.02 -7.01
N PRO A 114 -8.12 -5.84 -6.47
CA PRO A 114 -7.45 -5.73 -5.18
C PRO A 114 -8.31 -6.22 -4.00
N LYS A 115 -9.64 -6.34 -4.15
CA LYS A 115 -10.49 -6.90 -3.08
C LYS A 115 -10.20 -8.37 -2.81
N LYS A 116 -9.75 -9.12 -3.82
CA LYS A 116 -9.39 -10.55 -3.65
C LYS A 116 -8.09 -10.77 -2.88
N GLY A 117 -7.23 -9.76 -2.72
CA GLY A 117 -5.94 -9.97 -2.08
C GLY A 117 -4.94 -10.76 -2.93
N LEU A 118 -5.19 -10.94 -4.23
CA LEU A 118 -4.33 -11.70 -5.13
C LEU A 118 -3.59 -10.73 -6.07
N TRP A 119 -2.27 -10.82 -6.06
CA TRP A 119 -1.35 -9.93 -6.75
C TRP A 119 -0.36 -10.73 -7.60
N THR A 120 -0.05 -10.21 -8.79
CA THR A 120 0.92 -10.81 -9.70
C THR A 120 2.23 -10.04 -9.64
N PRO A 121 3.37 -10.68 -9.32
CA PRO A 121 4.66 -10.01 -9.37
C PRO A 121 5.13 -9.85 -10.82
N THR A 122 5.80 -8.75 -11.09
CA THR A 122 6.62 -8.58 -12.30
C THR A 122 7.93 -9.36 -12.16
N ALA A 123 8.57 -9.66 -13.29
CA ALA A 123 9.81 -10.47 -13.32
C ALA A 123 11.05 -9.72 -12.82
N SER A 124 10.89 -8.49 -12.34
CA SER A 124 12.00 -7.60 -12.03
C SER A 124 12.14 -7.31 -10.55
N ILE A 125 13.36 -6.94 -10.17
CA ILE A 125 13.73 -6.60 -8.80
C ILE A 125 14.49 -5.28 -8.85
N SER A 126 13.85 -4.22 -8.38
CA SER A 126 14.52 -2.94 -8.12
C SER A 126 15.27 -3.02 -6.80
N ASN A 127 16.50 -2.46 -6.75
CA ASN A 127 17.40 -2.53 -5.60
C ASN A 127 17.82 -1.11 -5.13
N ASN A 128 18.14 -0.97 -3.85
CA ASN A 128 18.52 0.30 -3.19
C ASN A 128 17.48 1.42 -3.34
N ILE A 129 16.21 1.06 -3.26
CA ILE A 129 15.07 1.98 -3.32
C ILE A 129 14.54 2.21 -1.91
N GLN A 130 14.43 3.47 -1.50
CA GLN A 130 13.88 3.88 -0.21
C GLN A 130 12.91 5.03 -0.45
N ASP A 131 11.75 4.99 0.23
CA ASP A 131 10.69 6.00 0.17
C ASP A 131 10.33 6.32 -1.29
N SER A 132 9.89 5.29 -2.01
CA SER A 132 9.64 5.36 -3.44
C SER A 132 8.31 5.99 -3.79
N GLU A 133 8.24 6.54 -5.00
CA GLU A 133 6.98 6.86 -5.67
C GLU A 133 6.99 6.35 -7.12
N LEU A 134 5.93 5.62 -7.51
CA LEU A 134 5.69 5.18 -8.88
C LEU A 134 4.86 6.22 -9.62
N PHE A 135 5.30 6.62 -10.80
CA PHE A 135 4.57 7.53 -11.67
C PHE A 135 4.55 6.98 -13.10
N ILE A 136 3.37 6.86 -13.70
CA ILE A 136 3.22 6.50 -15.10
C ILE A 136 2.61 7.68 -15.83
N ASP A 137 3.35 8.23 -16.79
CA ASP A 137 2.97 9.41 -17.56
C ASP A 137 1.97 9.06 -18.67
N ASP A 138 1.35 10.07 -19.27
CA ASP A 138 0.33 9.93 -20.33
C ASP A 138 0.89 9.27 -21.60
N ASP A 139 2.20 9.34 -21.82
CA ASP A 139 2.90 8.66 -22.91
C ASP A 139 3.17 7.17 -22.63
N GLY A 140 2.75 6.68 -21.46
CA GLY A 140 2.90 5.30 -21.01
C GLY A 140 4.28 4.96 -20.45
N LYS A 141 5.19 5.93 -20.31
CA LYS A 141 6.48 5.72 -19.65
C LYS A 141 6.28 5.71 -18.14
N SER A 142 6.91 4.74 -17.48
CA SER A 142 6.91 4.61 -16.04
C SER A 142 8.22 5.12 -15.44
N TYR A 143 8.11 5.73 -14.28
CA TYR A 143 9.21 6.33 -13.53
C TYR A 143 9.12 5.90 -12.08
N LEU A 144 10.28 5.57 -11.52
CA LEU A 144 10.44 5.32 -10.09
C LEU A 144 11.26 6.46 -9.51
N TYR A 145 10.64 7.22 -8.61
CA TYR A 145 11.30 8.23 -7.79
C TYR A 145 11.68 7.61 -6.46
N TRP A 146 12.81 8.03 -5.86
CA TRP A 146 13.20 7.59 -4.52
C TRP A 146 14.20 8.53 -3.87
N GLY A 147 14.31 8.42 -2.54
CA GLY A 147 15.32 9.10 -1.75
C GLY A 147 14.73 9.73 -0.49
N SER A 148 15.45 9.58 0.62
CA SER A 148 15.07 10.12 1.94
C SER A 148 16.32 10.70 2.60
N SER A 149 16.65 11.94 2.25
CA SER A 149 17.88 12.60 2.73
C SER A 149 17.70 14.11 2.84
N ASN A 150 18.36 14.70 3.84
CA ASN A 150 18.46 16.14 4.02
C ASN A 150 19.64 16.77 3.27
N ILE A 151 20.50 15.97 2.63
CA ILE A 151 21.71 16.43 1.92
C ILE A 151 21.86 15.88 0.50
N HIS A 152 21.19 14.77 0.18
CA HIS A 152 21.21 14.17 -1.14
C HIS A 152 19.91 14.47 -1.90
N PRO A 153 19.96 14.61 -3.23
CA PRO A 153 18.76 14.86 -4.02
C PRO A 153 17.87 13.62 -4.11
N ILE A 154 16.59 13.86 -4.40
CA ILE A 154 15.68 12.83 -4.90
C ILE A 154 16.20 12.33 -6.26
N ARG A 155 16.10 11.03 -6.48
CA ARG A 155 16.52 10.35 -7.70
C ARG A 155 15.30 9.90 -8.47
N VAL A 156 15.48 9.73 -9.78
CA VAL A 156 14.47 9.17 -10.67
C VAL A 156 15.14 8.26 -11.69
N LYS A 157 14.44 7.18 -12.03
CA LYS A 157 14.79 6.26 -13.12
C LYS A 157 13.53 5.99 -13.91
N MET A 158 13.63 6.08 -15.23
CA MET A 158 12.61 5.52 -16.12
C MET A 158 12.71 4.00 -16.08
N LEU A 159 11.61 3.33 -15.78
CA LEU A 159 11.56 1.88 -15.71
C LEU A 159 11.37 1.29 -17.11
N ASN A 160 12.10 0.23 -17.40
CA ASN A 160 11.88 -0.63 -18.55
C ASN A 160 11.20 -1.93 -18.11
N LYS A 161 10.68 -2.69 -19.08
CA LYS A 161 10.00 -3.96 -18.82
C LYS A 161 10.86 -4.98 -18.03
N ASP A 162 12.17 -4.85 -18.11
CA ASP A 162 13.15 -5.76 -17.50
C ASP A 162 13.79 -5.18 -16.21
N ASP A 163 13.36 -3.98 -15.76
CA ASP A 163 13.91 -3.26 -14.58
C ASP A 163 13.19 -3.54 -13.27
#